data_AF-A0AAX4HZP6-F1
#
_entry.id   AF-A0AAX4HZP6-F1
#
_cell.length_a   1.000
_cell.length_b   1.000
_cell.length_c   1.000
_cell.angle_alpha   90.00
_cell.angle_beta   90.00
_cell.angle_gamma   90.00
#
_symmetry.space_group_name_H-M   'P 1'
#
loop_
_entity.id
_entity.type
_entity.pdbx_description
1 polymer ?
#
loop_
_entity_poly.entity_id
_entity_poly.type
_entity_poly.pdbx_seq_one_letter_code
_entity_poly.pdbx_strand_id
1 'polypeptide(L)'
;MEVVAAASPVVSDAAPRQTAPPQYDSVSHAHRVQNYDSPAWQDTRYTACFLFDSKVPSDGAADPESEWEARLRVKSRDLPRLMREGFHWTPANFDPGATYIQKDLSDEKKTIKRRWTQSRNFFLSDLSDSPHWAATLVIYARSTRVLSRFKVTDVTPDTMSWAAAWKKDEQWGNVHWIYEWDCQKPQESYNAVYGEMPLDGWWPWPKGAVDGIPGVRESGWETEQ
;
A
#
# COMPACT_ATOMS: atom_id res chain seq x y z
N MET A 1 -23.08 89.56 14.01
CA MET A 1 -23.14 88.41 13.08
C MET A 1 -21.77 87.75 13.16
N GLU A 2 -21.72 86.66 13.91
CA GLU A 2 -20.49 86.06 14.44
C GLU A 2 -20.21 84.72 13.73
N VAL A 3 -18.92 84.41 13.64
CA VAL A 3 -18.23 83.37 12.85
C VAL A 3 -18.64 81.94 13.25
N VAL A 4 -18.49 80.95 12.36
CA VAL A 4 -17.96 79.58 12.65
C VAL A 4 -17.79 78.76 11.36
N ALA A 5 -16.78 77.89 11.40
CA ALA A 5 -16.06 77.24 10.33
C ALA A 5 -16.53 75.82 9.92
N ALA A 6 -15.97 75.38 8.79
CA ALA A 6 -15.51 74.04 8.36
C ALA A 6 -16.36 72.78 8.56
N ALA A 7 -16.48 71.97 7.49
CA ALA A 7 -16.07 70.55 7.50
C ALA A 7 -16.10 69.94 6.08
N SER A 8 -15.03 69.24 5.71
CA SER A 8 -14.90 68.38 4.51
C SER A 8 -15.75 67.11 4.63
N PRO A 9 -16.18 66.48 3.51
CA PRO A 9 -16.78 65.17 3.57
C PRO A 9 -15.73 64.06 3.68
N VAL A 10 -15.99 63.25 4.71
CA VAL A 10 -15.46 61.97 5.17
C VAL A 10 -15.05 60.99 4.07
N VAL A 11 -13.85 60.43 4.25
CA VAL A 11 -13.32 59.23 3.60
C VAL A 11 -14.17 58.01 4.01
N SER A 12 -14.73 57.28 3.04
CA SER A 12 -15.40 56.01 3.32
C SER A 12 -14.38 54.89 3.52
N ASP A 13 -14.54 54.28 4.69
CA ASP A 13 -13.73 53.28 5.34
C ASP A 13 -13.59 51.99 4.52
N ALA A 14 -12.38 51.45 4.47
CA ALA A 14 -12.08 50.17 3.85
C ALA A 14 -12.60 49.04 4.74
N ALA A 15 -13.35 48.10 4.15
CA ALA A 15 -13.89 46.94 4.86
C ALA A 15 -12.78 46.13 5.57
N PRO A 16 -13.05 45.55 6.76
CA PRO A 16 -12.05 44.80 7.51
C PRO A 16 -11.62 43.54 6.76
N ARG A 17 -10.31 43.36 6.63
CA ARG A 17 -9.69 42.11 6.17
C ARG A 17 -10.08 40.99 7.14
N GLN A 18 -10.89 40.04 6.70
CA GLN A 18 -11.11 38.78 7.41
C GLN A 18 -9.77 38.03 7.54
N THR A 19 -9.20 38.03 8.75
CA THR A 19 -8.09 37.18 9.17
C THR A 19 -8.61 35.99 9.99
N ALA A 20 -9.42 35.15 9.37
CA ALA A 20 -9.70 33.82 9.89
C ALA A 20 -9.24 32.79 8.85
N PRO A 21 -8.42 31.79 9.23
CA PRO A 21 -8.15 30.68 8.33
C PRO A 21 -9.49 30.04 7.91
N PRO A 22 -9.61 29.50 6.68
CA PRO A 22 -10.82 28.80 6.28
C PRO A 22 -11.16 27.74 7.32
N GLN A 23 -12.42 27.73 7.78
CA GLN A 23 -12.94 26.60 8.53
C GLN A 23 -12.94 25.42 7.57
N TYR A 24 -11.94 24.56 7.75
CA TYR A 24 -11.87 23.29 7.08
C TYR A 24 -12.94 22.39 7.70
N ASP A 25 -14.11 22.32 7.07
CA ASP A 25 -15.01 21.17 7.22
C ASP A 25 -14.36 19.94 6.58
N SER A 26 -13.23 19.49 7.15
CA SER A 26 -12.41 18.35 6.72
C SER A 26 -13.03 17.02 7.14
N VAL A 27 -14.34 16.83 6.96
CA VAL A 27 -14.99 15.64 7.49
C VAL A 27 -15.17 14.52 6.45
N SER A 28 -15.10 14.79 5.15
CA SER A 28 -15.56 13.79 4.16
C SER A 28 -14.53 12.75 3.70
N HIS A 29 -13.21 12.99 3.81
CA HIS A 29 -12.19 12.03 3.34
C HIS A 29 -11.32 11.41 4.43
N ALA A 30 -10.93 12.18 5.45
CA ALA A 30 -10.04 11.71 6.52
C ALA A 30 -10.70 10.70 7.49
N HIS A 31 -12.04 10.63 7.51
CA HIS A 31 -12.79 9.75 8.43
C HIS A 31 -13.09 8.34 7.87
N ARG A 32 -12.71 8.03 6.63
CA ARG A 32 -13.02 6.72 6.02
C ARG A 32 -11.89 5.71 6.10
N VAL A 33 -10.64 6.17 6.16
CA VAL A 33 -9.50 5.26 6.26
C VAL A 33 -9.35 4.79 7.70
N GLN A 34 -9.62 3.52 7.94
CA GLN A 34 -9.39 2.92 9.25
C GLN A 34 -7.91 2.59 9.40
N ASN A 35 -7.30 3.10 10.47
CA ASN A 35 -5.91 2.81 10.78
C ASN A 35 -5.75 1.29 11.05
N TYR A 36 -4.77 0.67 10.41
CA TYR A 36 -4.39 -0.74 10.59
C TYR A 36 -4.16 -1.12 12.06
N ASP A 37 -3.68 -0.18 12.87
CA ASP A 37 -3.41 -0.35 14.30
C ASP A 37 -4.55 0.17 15.20
N SER A 38 -5.68 0.55 14.61
CA SER A 38 -6.86 0.97 15.38
C SER A 38 -7.46 -0.20 16.18
N PRO A 39 -8.22 0.10 17.25
CA PRO A 39 -8.89 -0.93 18.06
C PRO A 39 -9.78 -1.88 17.25
N ALA A 40 -10.36 -1.43 16.14
CA ALA A 40 -11.20 -2.26 15.26
C ALA A 40 -10.43 -3.43 14.59
N TRP A 41 -9.10 -3.36 14.56
CA TRP A 41 -8.20 -4.30 13.91
C TRP A 41 -7.16 -4.90 14.86
N GLN A 42 -7.21 -4.58 16.16
CA GLN A 42 -6.20 -4.99 17.14
C GLN A 42 -6.12 -6.53 17.30
N ASP A 43 -7.28 -7.19 17.29
CA ASP A 43 -7.40 -8.64 17.48
C ASP A 43 -7.25 -9.41 16.16
N THR A 44 -7.29 -8.71 15.02
CA THR A 44 -7.10 -9.30 13.70
C THR A 44 -5.62 -9.34 13.36
N ARG A 45 -5.07 -10.54 13.14
CA ARG A 45 -3.72 -10.70 12.57
C ARG A 45 -3.75 -10.48 11.06
N TYR A 46 -2.63 -10.05 10.48
CA TYR A 46 -2.52 -9.97 9.04
C TYR A 46 -2.54 -11.38 8.43
N THR A 47 -3.26 -11.49 7.33
CA THR A 47 -3.61 -12.73 6.64
C THR A 47 -3.09 -12.78 5.22
N ALA A 48 -2.60 -11.66 4.69
CA ALA A 48 -1.88 -11.60 3.43
C ALA A 48 -0.67 -10.65 3.54
N CYS A 49 0.36 -10.92 2.76
CA CYS A 49 1.55 -10.10 2.66
C CYS A 49 2.08 -10.06 1.23
N PHE A 50 2.46 -8.87 0.77
CA PHE A 50 3.06 -8.63 -0.53
C PHE A 50 4.40 -7.94 -0.32
N LEU A 51 5.43 -8.44 -1.00
CA LEU A 51 6.78 -7.91 -0.98
C LEU A 51 7.08 -7.27 -2.34
N PHE A 52 7.67 -6.08 -2.28
CA PHE A 52 8.16 -5.38 -3.46
C PHE A 52 9.60 -4.93 -3.22
N ASP A 53 10.41 -4.98 -4.25
CA ASP A 53 11.81 -4.56 -4.19
C ASP A 53 12.10 -3.52 -5.27
N SER A 54 13.02 -2.61 -4.97
CA SER A 54 13.56 -1.70 -5.98
C SER A 54 14.24 -2.50 -7.10
N LYS A 55 13.90 -2.21 -8.37
CA LYS A 55 14.60 -2.79 -9.51
C LYS A 55 16.06 -2.28 -9.52
N VAL A 56 17.01 -3.19 -9.33
CA VAL A 56 18.44 -2.93 -9.53
C VAL A 56 18.69 -2.87 -11.04
N PRO A 57 19.24 -1.78 -11.60
CA PRO A 57 19.60 -1.76 -13.02
C PRO A 57 20.56 -2.90 -13.34
N SER A 58 20.27 -3.65 -14.41
CA SER A 58 21.04 -4.82 -14.84
C SER A 58 22.51 -4.52 -15.14
N ASP A 59 22.86 -3.25 -15.35
CA ASP A 59 24.22 -2.78 -15.70
C ASP A 59 25.13 -2.57 -14.48
N GLY A 60 24.75 -3.10 -13.30
CA GLY A 60 25.68 -3.35 -12.19
C GLY A 60 26.09 -2.15 -11.34
N ALA A 61 25.49 -0.97 -11.54
CA ALA A 61 25.80 0.26 -10.79
C ALA A 61 24.62 0.76 -9.95
N ALA A 62 23.82 -0.14 -9.36
CA ALA A 62 22.85 0.29 -8.36
C ALA A 62 23.59 0.77 -7.11
N ASP A 63 23.37 2.03 -6.74
CA ASP A 63 23.80 2.52 -5.45
C ASP A 63 23.01 1.78 -4.35
N PRO A 64 23.67 0.98 -3.49
CA PRO A 64 22.98 0.26 -2.42
C PRO A 64 22.30 1.20 -1.41
N GLU A 65 22.66 2.49 -1.39
CA GLU A 65 21.96 3.52 -0.60
C GLU A 65 20.65 4.00 -1.24
N SER A 66 20.38 3.60 -2.49
CA SER A 66 19.15 3.89 -3.23
C SER A 66 18.15 2.73 -3.22
N GLU A 67 18.54 1.57 -2.69
CA GLU A 67 17.67 0.40 -2.59
C GLU A 67 16.55 0.58 -1.55
N TRP A 68 15.41 -0.03 -1.84
CA TRP A 68 14.30 -0.14 -0.91
C TRP A 68 13.59 -1.49 -1.05
N GLU A 69 12.91 -1.87 0.03
CA GLU A 69 12.03 -3.03 0.09
C GLU A 69 10.71 -2.59 0.73
N ALA A 70 9.59 -2.86 0.07
CA ALA A 70 8.26 -2.54 0.57
C ALA A 70 7.54 -3.82 0.99
N ARG A 71 6.93 -3.79 2.19
CA ARG A 71 6.09 -4.88 2.71
C ARG A 71 4.69 -4.37 2.96
N LEU A 72 3.74 -4.82 2.15
CA LEU A 72 2.32 -4.60 2.37
C LEU A 72 1.76 -5.75 3.22
N ARG A 73 1.36 -5.47 4.44
CA ARG A 73 0.75 -6.44 5.37
C ARG A 73 -0.73 -6.14 5.49
N VAL A 74 -1.59 -7.10 5.18
CA VAL A 74 -3.04 -6.91 5.08
C VAL A 74 -3.75 -7.72 6.16
N LYS A 75 -4.55 -7.05 6.99
CA LYS A 75 -5.57 -7.66 7.85
C LYS A 75 -6.86 -7.74 7.06
N SER A 76 -7.46 -8.93 7.02
CA SER A 76 -8.75 -9.15 6.38
C SER A 76 -9.67 -9.91 7.32
N ARG A 77 -10.94 -9.51 7.37
CA ARG A 77 -12.00 -10.23 8.10
C ARG A 77 -12.47 -11.48 7.35
N ASP A 78 -12.34 -11.46 6.03
CA ASP A 78 -12.75 -12.55 5.15
C ASP A 78 -11.74 -12.70 4.02
N LEU A 79 -10.70 -13.48 4.28
CA LEU A 79 -9.63 -13.72 3.33
C LEU A 79 -10.10 -14.43 2.04
N PRO A 80 -10.93 -15.50 2.10
CA PRO A 80 -11.51 -16.08 0.89
C PRO A 80 -12.25 -15.06 0.03
N ARG A 81 -13.04 -14.18 0.64
CA ARG A 81 -13.73 -13.11 -0.08
C ARG A 81 -12.75 -12.13 -0.72
N LEU A 82 -11.74 -11.67 0.03
CA LEU A 82 -10.70 -10.76 -0.48
C LEU A 82 -9.95 -11.34 -1.69
N MET A 83 -9.69 -12.65 -1.70
CA MET A 83 -9.08 -13.32 -2.84
C MET A 83 -10.04 -13.37 -4.04
N ARG A 84 -11.29 -13.81 -3.83
CA ARG A 84 -12.27 -13.98 -4.90
C ARG A 84 -12.72 -12.68 -5.55
N GLU A 85 -12.95 -11.64 -4.75
CA GLU A 85 -13.41 -10.33 -5.22
C GLU A 85 -12.25 -9.44 -5.72
N GLY A 86 -11.01 -9.89 -5.52
CA GLY A 86 -9.81 -9.14 -5.85
C GLY A 86 -9.38 -8.18 -4.74
N PHE A 87 -8.06 -8.02 -4.60
CA PHE A 87 -7.49 -7.05 -3.69
C PHE A 87 -7.10 -5.80 -4.46
N HIS A 88 -7.92 -4.75 -4.38
CA HIS A 88 -7.72 -3.50 -5.10
C HIS A 88 -7.44 -2.36 -4.14
N TRP A 89 -6.35 -1.64 -4.40
CA TRP A 89 -6.05 -0.38 -3.73
C TRP A 89 -5.40 0.59 -4.71
N THR A 90 -5.60 1.87 -4.42
CA THR A 90 -5.11 3.03 -5.16
C THR A 90 -4.53 4.05 -4.17
N PRO A 91 -3.89 5.14 -4.63
CA PRO A 91 -3.48 6.23 -3.73
C PRO A 91 -4.61 6.80 -2.86
N ALA A 92 -5.88 6.69 -3.28
CA ALA A 92 -7.02 7.16 -2.50
C ALA A 92 -7.28 6.34 -1.21
N ASN A 93 -6.77 5.11 -1.13
CA ASN A 93 -6.92 4.26 0.05
C ASN A 93 -6.01 4.68 1.22
N PHE A 94 -4.99 5.50 0.96
CA PHE A 94 -3.97 5.85 1.95
C PHE A 94 -4.41 7.00 2.86
N ASP A 95 -4.04 6.90 4.13
CA ASP A 95 -4.10 8.01 5.08
C ASP A 95 -2.73 8.73 5.12
N PRO A 96 -2.60 9.89 4.44
CA PRO A 96 -1.35 10.64 4.47
C PRO A 96 -1.04 11.22 5.86
N GLY A 97 -2.05 11.46 6.70
CA GLY A 97 -1.90 12.03 8.04
C GLY A 97 -1.31 11.05 9.06
N ALA A 98 -1.51 9.74 8.84
CA ALA A 98 -0.95 8.69 9.70
C ALA A 98 0.46 8.25 9.30
N THR A 99 1.04 8.79 8.22
CA THR A 99 2.36 8.36 7.70
C THR A 99 3.51 8.87 8.58
N TYR A 100 4.49 8.01 8.89
CA TYR A 100 5.68 8.41 9.65
C TYR A 100 6.95 7.66 9.24
N ILE A 101 8.12 8.23 9.58
CA ILE A 101 9.43 7.58 9.42
C ILE A 101 9.90 7.08 10.79
N GLN A 102 10.28 5.81 10.84
CA GLN A 102 10.84 5.14 12.01
C GLN A 102 12.33 4.86 11.79
N LYS A 103 13.16 5.46 12.64
CA LYS A 103 14.63 5.32 12.57
C LYS A 103 15.17 4.16 13.40
N ASP A 104 14.36 3.62 14.30
CA ASP A 104 14.72 2.46 15.13
C ASP A 104 13.93 1.24 14.67
N LEU A 105 14.64 0.23 14.17
CA LEU A 105 14.05 -1.05 13.75
C LEU A 105 14.21 -2.14 14.83
N SER A 106 14.47 -1.78 16.09
CA SER A 106 14.67 -2.71 17.21
C SER A 106 13.54 -3.75 17.33
N ASP A 107 12.29 -3.34 17.12
CA ASP A 107 11.10 -4.20 17.18
C ASP A 107 10.91 -5.10 15.94
N GLU A 108 11.70 -4.90 14.88
CA GLU A 108 11.60 -5.70 13.65
C GLU A 108 12.35 -7.03 13.73
N LYS A 109 12.03 -7.93 12.81
CA LYS A 109 12.71 -9.23 12.67
C LYS A 109 14.21 -9.03 12.43
N LYS A 110 15.04 -9.96 12.93
CA LYS A 110 16.50 -9.92 12.75
C LYS A 110 16.93 -9.84 11.28
N THR A 111 16.17 -10.45 10.38
CA THR A 111 16.43 -10.41 8.93
C THR A 111 16.29 -9.00 8.36
N ILE A 112 15.27 -8.24 8.78
CA ILE A 112 15.08 -6.84 8.41
C ILE A 112 16.22 -5.97 8.91
N LYS A 113 16.53 -6.05 10.22
CA LYS A 113 17.59 -5.27 10.87
C LYS A 113 18.98 -5.47 10.29
N ARG A 114 19.24 -6.63 9.67
CA ARG A 114 20.51 -6.93 9.01
C ARG A 114 20.66 -6.22 7.66
N ARG A 115 19.55 -5.94 6.96
CA ARG A 115 19.57 -5.34 5.62
C ARG A 115 19.31 -3.84 5.64
N TRP A 116 18.44 -3.38 6.55
CA TRP A 116 17.86 -2.04 6.57
C TRP A 116 18.09 -1.34 7.91
N THR A 117 18.11 0.00 7.89
CA THR A 117 18.37 0.81 9.09
C THR A 117 17.14 1.60 9.54
N GLN A 118 16.19 1.86 8.63
CA GLN A 118 15.03 2.70 8.89
C GLN A 118 13.85 2.28 8.01
N SER A 119 12.65 2.72 8.41
CA SER A 119 11.44 2.49 7.64
C SER A 119 10.54 3.73 7.54
N ARG A 120 9.66 3.73 6.54
CA ARG A 120 8.53 4.65 6.42
C ARG A 120 7.25 3.82 6.38
N ASN A 121 6.31 4.14 7.26
CA ASN A 121 5.07 3.41 7.43
C ASN A 121 3.93 4.20 6.82
N PHE A 122 3.15 3.54 5.97
CA PHE A 122 1.92 4.04 5.40
C PHE A 122 0.75 3.16 5.84
N PHE A 123 -0.42 3.76 5.94
CA PHE A 123 -1.64 3.10 6.37
C PHE A 123 -2.70 3.27 5.30
N LEU A 124 -3.45 2.21 5.04
CA LEU A 124 -4.49 2.18 4.03
C LEU A 124 -5.59 1.20 4.41
N SER A 125 -6.81 1.45 3.96
CA SER A 125 -7.92 0.53 4.17
C SER A 125 -8.87 0.51 2.99
N ASP A 126 -9.80 -0.44 3.02
CA ASP A 126 -11.01 -0.37 2.22
C ASP A 126 -11.72 0.98 2.47
N LEU A 127 -12.30 1.56 1.41
CA LEU A 127 -12.98 2.85 1.43
C LEU A 127 -14.48 2.73 1.74
N SER A 128 -14.98 1.51 1.91
CA SER A 128 -16.35 1.24 2.34
C SER A 128 -16.61 1.73 3.78
N ASP A 129 -17.89 2.01 4.10
CA ASP A 129 -18.29 2.41 5.46
C ASP A 129 -18.05 1.30 6.50
N SER A 130 -17.88 0.06 6.05
CA SER A 130 -17.55 -1.10 6.87
C SER A 130 -16.37 -1.86 6.27
N PRO A 131 -15.14 -1.35 6.48
CA PRO A 131 -13.95 -1.88 5.83
C PRO A 131 -13.78 -3.39 6.04
N HIS A 132 -13.64 -4.13 4.93
CA HIS A 132 -13.39 -5.57 4.98
C HIS A 132 -11.90 -5.92 5.19
N TRP A 133 -11.03 -4.96 4.90
CA TRP A 133 -9.60 -5.07 5.12
C TRP A 133 -8.99 -3.72 5.53
N ALA A 134 -7.89 -3.81 6.27
CA ALA A 134 -6.97 -2.72 6.54
C ALA A 134 -5.54 -3.22 6.34
N ALA A 135 -4.65 -2.35 5.91
CA ALA A 135 -3.26 -2.72 5.62
C ALA A 135 -2.28 -1.65 6.08
N THR A 136 -1.02 -2.08 6.22
CA THR A 136 0.12 -1.20 6.35
C THR A 136 1.13 -1.51 5.25
N LEU A 137 1.64 -0.48 4.60
CA LEU A 137 2.75 -0.57 3.66
C LEU A 137 3.99 -0.01 4.37
N VAL A 138 4.95 -0.87 4.67
CA VAL A 138 6.21 -0.50 5.32
C VAL A 138 7.33 -0.52 4.32
N ILE A 139 7.95 0.64 4.08
CA ILE A 139 9.10 0.79 3.19
C ILE A 139 10.35 0.77 4.04
N TYR A 140 11.25 -0.17 3.80
CA TYR A 140 12.54 -0.25 4.44
C TYR A 140 13.63 0.26 3.49
N ALA A 141 14.57 1.04 4.03
CA ALA A 141 15.73 1.52 3.29
C ALA A 141 16.90 1.76 4.25
N ARG A 142 18.09 2.01 3.70
CA ARG A 142 19.26 2.45 4.48
C ARG A 142 19.30 3.97 4.69
N SER A 143 18.67 4.72 3.77
CA SER A 143 18.75 6.18 3.73
C SER A 143 17.39 6.85 3.90
N THR A 144 17.33 7.88 4.73
CA THR A 144 16.11 8.69 4.93
C THR A 144 15.75 9.42 3.64
N ARG A 145 16.75 9.70 2.79
CA ARG A 145 16.56 10.32 1.47
C ARG A 145 15.75 9.44 0.54
N VAL A 146 15.94 8.12 0.57
CA VAL A 146 15.12 7.18 -0.20
C VAL A 146 13.70 7.20 0.32
N LEU A 147 13.54 7.04 1.65
CA LEU A 147 12.23 7.04 2.29
C LEU A 147 11.41 8.33 2.05
N SER A 148 12.06 9.50 2.06
CA SER A 148 11.37 10.78 1.88
C SER A 148 10.93 11.03 0.44
N ARG A 149 11.66 10.49 -0.55
CA ARG A 149 11.36 10.62 -1.98
C ARG A 149 10.42 9.55 -2.50
N PHE A 150 10.35 8.41 -1.81
CA PHE A 150 9.47 7.31 -2.14
C PHE A 150 8.02 7.79 -2.23
N LYS A 151 7.37 7.41 -3.32
CA LYS A 151 5.93 7.62 -3.55
C LYS A 151 5.25 6.26 -3.56
N VAL A 152 4.02 6.21 -3.06
CA VAL A 152 3.21 4.98 -3.11
C VAL A 152 3.00 4.45 -4.53
N THR A 153 3.11 5.33 -5.55
CA THR A 153 3.06 4.98 -6.98
C THR A 153 4.33 4.29 -7.49
N ASP A 154 5.41 4.28 -6.71
CA ASP A 154 6.63 3.54 -7.04
C ASP A 154 6.42 2.02 -6.82
N VAL A 155 5.40 1.64 -6.05
CA VAL A 155 4.90 0.28 -5.95
C VAL A 155 4.09 -0.04 -7.20
N THR A 156 4.59 -0.98 -8.00
CA THR A 156 3.97 -1.45 -9.23
C THR A 156 3.95 -2.98 -9.27
N PRO A 157 3.10 -3.61 -10.09
CA PRO A 157 3.11 -5.07 -10.27
C PRO A 157 4.51 -5.62 -10.60
N ASP A 158 5.27 -4.93 -11.44
CA ASP A 158 6.62 -5.37 -11.82
C ASP A 158 7.67 -5.29 -10.69
N THR A 159 7.41 -4.52 -9.65
CA THR A 159 8.29 -4.45 -8.48
C THR A 159 7.96 -5.53 -7.47
N MET A 160 6.86 -6.27 -7.64
CA MET A 160 6.45 -7.33 -6.72
C MET A 160 7.35 -8.55 -6.89
N SER A 161 7.96 -8.98 -5.79
CA SER A 161 8.85 -10.15 -5.76
C SER A 161 8.18 -11.37 -5.13
N TRP A 162 7.24 -11.15 -4.20
CA TRP A 162 6.59 -12.24 -3.48
C TRP A 162 5.21 -11.82 -2.98
N ALA A 163 4.28 -12.77 -2.94
CA ALA A 163 2.97 -12.57 -2.35
C ALA A 163 2.51 -13.87 -1.68
N ALA A 164 1.93 -13.76 -0.49
CA ALA A 164 1.36 -14.91 0.17
C ALA A 164 0.13 -14.57 1.02
N ALA A 165 -0.67 -15.59 1.29
CA ALA A 165 -1.76 -15.53 2.23
C ALA A 165 -1.84 -16.79 3.08
N TRP A 166 -2.29 -16.63 4.31
CA TRP A 166 -2.41 -17.71 5.28
C TRP A 166 -3.56 -17.45 6.25
N LYS A 167 -3.99 -18.53 6.91
CA LYS A 167 -4.91 -18.49 8.04
C LYS A 167 -4.20 -19.00 9.28
N LYS A 168 -4.50 -18.40 10.43
CA LYS A 168 -4.06 -18.96 11.70
C LYS A 168 -5.17 -19.84 12.25
N ASP A 169 -4.83 -21.06 12.61
CA ASP A 169 -5.69 -21.91 13.41
C ASP A 169 -5.71 -21.36 14.84
N GLU A 170 -6.86 -20.88 15.30
CA GLU A 170 -7.04 -20.31 16.63
C GLU A 170 -6.92 -21.36 17.74
N GLN A 171 -7.22 -22.62 17.42
CA GLN A 171 -7.29 -23.72 18.39
C GLN A 171 -5.91 -24.33 18.65
N TRP A 172 -5.05 -24.39 17.63
CA TRP A 172 -3.73 -25.04 17.72
C TRP A 172 -2.54 -24.08 17.53
N GLY A 173 -2.82 -22.82 17.15
CA GLY A 173 -1.79 -21.81 16.93
C GLY A 173 -1.00 -21.97 15.63
N ASN A 174 -1.28 -23.02 14.85
CA ASN A 174 -0.62 -23.31 13.58
C ASN A 174 -1.00 -22.29 12.51
N VAL A 175 -0.08 -22.06 11.57
CA VAL A 175 -0.32 -21.21 10.41
C VAL A 175 -0.49 -22.11 9.19
N HIS A 176 -1.66 -22.02 8.54
CA HIS A 176 -1.95 -22.72 7.30
C HIS A 176 -1.73 -21.76 6.14
N TRP A 177 -0.68 -22.00 5.37
CA TRP A 177 -0.44 -21.30 4.12
C TRP A 177 -1.50 -21.72 3.10
N ILE A 178 -2.15 -20.73 2.49
CA ILE A 178 -3.24 -20.97 1.54
C ILE A 178 -2.92 -20.46 0.14
N TYR A 179 -1.96 -19.54 0.02
CA TYR A 179 -1.56 -18.94 -1.23
C TYR A 179 -0.10 -18.54 -1.12
N GLU A 180 0.67 -18.79 -2.17
CA GLU A 180 2.03 -18.29 -2.31
C GLU A 180 2.36 -18.11 -3.79
N TRP A 181 3.10 -17.05 -4.06
CA TRP A 181 3.70 -16.76 -5.34
C TRP A 181 5.05 -16.09 -5.11
N ASP A 182 6.05 -16.53 -5.87
CA ASP A 182 7.40 -15.97 -5.89
C ASP A 182 7.78 -15.72 -7.36
N CYS A 183 8.19 -14.49 -7.68
CA CYS A 183 8.54 -14.13 -9.05
C CYS A 183 9.76 -14.90 -9.59
N GLN A 184 10.63 -15.40 -8.71
CA GLN A 184 11.80 -16.19 -9.06
C GLN A 184 11.45 -17.67 -9.29
N LYS A 185 10.30 -18.11 -8.77
CA LYS A 185 9.85 -19.51 -8.85
C LYS A 185 8.35 -19.60 -9.14
N PRO A 186 7.88 -19.02 -10.24
CA PRO A 186 6.45 -18.97 -10.54
C PRO A 186 5.81 -20.36 -10.64
N GLN A 187 6.57 -21.39 -11.00
CA GLN A 187 6.14 -22.79 -11.07
C GLN A 187 5.84 -23.43 -9.70
N GLU A 188 6.33 -22.86 -8.60
CA GLU A 188 6.06 -23.33 -7.23
C GLU A 188 4.84 -22.61 -6.61
N SER A 189 4.22 -21.68 -7.35
CA SER A 189 3.06 -20.92 -6.87
C SER A 189 1.85 -21.83 -6.66
N TYR A 190 1.04 -21.51 -5.66
CA TYR A 190 -0.18 -22.27 -5.38
C TYR A 190 -1.28 -21.40 -4.78
N ASN A 191 -2.51 -21.88 -4.93
CA ASN A 191 -3.72 -21.34 -4.32
C ASN A 191 -4.59 -22.50 -3.86
N ALA A 192 -4.56 -22.80 -2.57
CA ALA A 192 -5.25 -23.93 -1.97
C ALA A 192 -6.77 -23.71 -1.83
N VAL A 193 -7.27 -22.49 -2.01
CA VAL A 193 -8.71 -22.17 -1.85
C VAL A 193 -9.44 -22.25 -3.18
N TYR A 194 -8.85 -21.70 -4.25
CA TYR A 194 -9.51 -21.57 -5.54
C TYR A 194 -8.76 -22.25 -6.69
N GLY A 195 -7.63 -22.90 -6.43
CA GLY A 195 -6.81 -23.54 -7.47
C GLY A 195 -6.36 -22.51 -8.51
N GLU A 196 -6.54 -22.87 -9.78
CA GLU A 196 -6.16 -22.05 -10.94
C GLU A 196 -7.15 -20.92 -11.28
N MET A 197 -8.17 -20.68 -10.44
CA MET A 197 -9.11 -19.59 -10.67
C MET A 197 -8.36 -18.24 -10.70
N PRO A 198 -8.49 -17.44 -11.78
CA PRO A 198 -7.87 -16.13 -11.86
C PRO A 198 -8.27 -15.22 -10.70
N LEU A 199 -7.30 -14.54 -10.10
CA LEU A 199 -7.51 -13.56 -9.05
C LEU A 199 -7.27 -12.14 -9.58
N ASP A 200 -8.18 -11.23 -9.24
CA ASP A 200 -8.15 -9.85 -9.70
C ASP A 200 -7.35 -8.92 -8.76
N GLY A 201 -7.02 -7.72 -9.24
CA GLY A 201 -6.28 -6.72 -8.47
C GLY A 201 -4.82 -7.10 -8.28
N TRP A 202 -4.31 -6.85 -7.07
CA TRP A 202 -2.90 -6.99 -6.69
C TRP A 202 -2.45 -8.43 -6.43
N TRP A 203 -3.31 -9.44 -6.58
CA TRP A 203 -2.87 -10.84 -6.55
C TRP A 203 -2.05 -11.15 -7.81
N PRO A 204 -0.76 -11.53 -7.72
CA PRO A 204 0.09 -11.67 -8.91
C PRO A 204 -0.19 -12.94 -9.72
N TRP A 205 -0.85 -13.93 -9.12
CA TRP A 205 -1.16 -15.22 -9.73
C TRP A 205 -2.41 -15.83 -9.05
N PRO A 206 -3.15 -16.75 -9.69
CA PRO A 206 -3.22 -16.96 -11.13
C PRO A 206 -3.80 -15.71 -11.81
N LYS A 207 -3.28 -15.35 -12.98
CA LYS A 207 -3.86 -14.30 -13.84
C LYS A 207 -4.60 -14.95 -14.99
N GLY A 208 -5.75 -14.37 -15.34
CA GLY A 208 -6.46 -14.76 -16.55
C GLY A 208 -5.59 -14.49 -17.78
N ALA A 209 -5.74 -15.30 -18.82
CA ALA A 209 -5.15 -14.97 -20.11
C ALA A 209 -5.60 -13.56 -20.49
N VAL A 210 -4.67 -12.65 -20.67
CA VAL A 210 -4.97 -11.34 -21.25
C VAL A 210 -5.37 -11.63 -22.69
N ASP A 211 -6.65 -11.51 -23.02
CA ASP A 211 -7.14 -11.61 -24.39
C ASP A 211 -6.36 -10.59 -25.25
N GLY A 212 -5.34 -11.06 -25.98
CA GLY A 212 -4.64 -10.24 -26.98
C GLY A 212 -3.12 -10.25 -27.04
N ILE A 213 -2.37 -11.09 -26.30
CA ILE A 213 -0.94 -11.30 -26.60
C ILE A 213 -0.73 -12.67 -27.29
N PRO A 214 -0.51 -12.72 -28.62
CA PRO A 214 -0.08 -13.93 -29.28
C PRO A 214 1.44 -14.12 -29.11
N GLY A 215 1.83 -15.24 -28.51
CA GLY A 215 3.23 -15.67 -28.40
C GLY A 215 3.43 -16.36 -27.05
N VAL A 216 3.27 -17.67 -26.94
CA VAL A 216 4.18 -18.65 -27.54
C VAL A 216 3.40 -19.71 -28.34
N ARG A 217 3.58 -19.69 -29.66
CA ARG A 217 3.44 -20.88 -30.51
C ARG A 217 4.85 -21.36 -30.81
N GLU A 218 5.29 -22.43 -30.16
CA GLU A 218 6.28 -23.43 -30.64
C GLU A 218 6.02 -24.67 -29.77
N SER A 219 5.98 -25.92 -30.22
CA SER A 219 6.35 -26.62 -31.45
C SER A 219 5.63 -27.98 -31.34
N GLY A 220 4.95 -28.52 -32.35
CA GLY A 220 5.58 -28.98 -33.58
C GLY A 220 6.22 -30.36 -33.37
N TRP A 221 5.41 -31.41 -33.18
CA TRP A 221 5.79 -32.79 -33.52
C TRP A 221 4.57 -33.51 -34.09
N GLU A 222 4.45 -33.47 -35.41
CA GLU A 222 3.86 -34.57 -36.17
C GLU A 222 4.83 -35.74 -36.07
N THR A 223 4.39 -36.87 -35.52
CA THR A 223 5.01 -38.16 -35.82
C THR A 223 4.13 -38.86 -36.83
N GLU A 224 4.53 -38.79 -38.09
CA GLU A 224 4.30 -39.87 -39.05
C GLU A 224 5.22 -41.05 -38.67
N GLN A 225 4.61 -42.18 -38.30
CA GLN A 225 4.90 -43.52 -38.83
C GLN A 225 3.89 -44.53 -38.29
#